data_AF-A0A3D9L5P9-F1
#
_entry.id   AF-A0A3D9L5P9-F1
#
_cell.length_a   1.000
_cell.length_b   1.000
_cell.length_c   1.000
_cell.angle_alpha   90.00
_cell.angle_beta   90.00
_cell.angle_gamma   90.00
#
_symmetry.space_group_name_H-M   'P 1'
#
loop_
_entity.id
_entity.type
_entity.pdbx_description
1 polymer ?
#
loop_
_entity_poly.entity_id
_entity_poly.type
_entity_poly.pdbx_seq_one_letter_code
_entity_poly.pdbx_strand_id
1 'polypeptide(L)'
;MKNLPLHVKIIIGLVLGIGYAFLSSAVGWNEFTINYIDPFGQIFIRLLKFIAVPLVLFSIIDGVSSLNDTSSLGRMGLKTLGMYLVSTVTAITVGLLIVNFVDPGSHIDENQRVKNRISYELWAQDAGVEVKDGKNFLNDDQYKAIADDLIASGALEENQQSVEDKVAVAKQQKEEPPLQFVVDMVPENIILSISNNKLMLQVIFFAIFFGITLAVIPDEKGGPVKKFISSINEVFLRMVDTIMKAAPFFVFALLAGVVAKMANSPGEVFEIFKSLGSYTITVLVGLCAMLFGFYPFVARTFIKKLSYKKFFKKMSPAQFLAFSTSSSAATLPVTMECVEDNMGVSKNVSSFVLPIGATVNMDGTSLYLAIATVFLAQLHFVDLSLAQQLTIVLTATMGSIGTAAVPGASLVMLIIIMQTVGLNPAWVAIIFPVDRLLDMTRTVANITGDATVATLVASTEGELDMKD
;
A
#
# COMPACT_ATOMS: atom_id res chain seq x y z
N MET A 1 -30.02 12.68 -9.51
CA MET A 1 -28.96 11.87 -8.87
C MET A 1 -29.42 10.52 -8.28
N LYS A 2 -30.71 10.26 -8.06
CA LYS A 2 -31.19 8.99 -7.46
C LYS A 2 -30.84 7.72 -8.26
N ASN A 3 -30.63 7.81 -9.58
CA ASN A 3 -30.37 6.65 -10.45
C ASN A 3 -28.90 6.45 -10.87
N LEU A 4 -27.95 7.22 -10.32
CA LEU A 4 -26.54 7.01 -10.65
C LEU A 4 -25.96 5.83 -9.85
N PRO A 5 -25.18 4.94 -10.50
CA PRO A 5 -24.43 3.89 -9.79
C PRO A 5 -23.52 4.50 -8.72
N LEU A 6 -23.29 3.75 -7.63
CA LEU A 6 -22.51 4.24 -6.49
C LEU A 6 -21.08 4.65 -6.89
N HIS A 7 -20.39 3.87 -7.71
CA HIS A 7 -19.05 4.21 -8.19
C HIS A 7 -19.01 5.56 -8.91
N VAL A 8 -20.04 5.89 -9.71
CA VAL A 8 -20.13 7.21 -10.38
C VAL A 8 -20.28 8.34 -9.36
N LYS A 9 -21.07 8.14 -8.31
CA LYS A 9 -21.21 9.14 -7.24
C LYS A 9 -19.89 9.35 -6.50
N ILE A 10 -19.14 8.28 -6.24
CA ILE A 10 -17.81 8.36 -5.63
C ILE A 10 -16.85 9.15 -6.53
N ILE A 11 -16.84 8.88 -7.84
CA ILE A 11 -16.03 9.65 -8.80
C ILE A 11 -16.38 11.14 -8.76
N ILE A 12 -17.67 11.47 -8.74
CA ILE A 12 -18.12 12.87 -8.64
C ILE A 12 -17.61 13.49 -7.35
N GLY A 13 -17.72 12.80 -6.21
CA GLY A 13 -17.18 13.25 -4.92
C GLY A 13 -15.67 13.52 -4.99
N LEU A 14 -14.92 12.60 -5.60
CA LEU A 14 -13.48 12.72 -5.81
C LEU A 14 -13.11 13.98 -6.59
N VAL A 15 -13.69 14.14 -7.79
CA VAL A 15 -13.40 15.26 -8.70
C VAL A 15 -13.78 16.59 -8.06
N LEU A 16 -14.95 16.63 -7.40
CA LEU A 16 -15.38 17.84 -6.68
C LEU A 16 -14.45 18.15 -5.49
N GLY A 17 -13.96 17.15 -4.77
CA GLY A 17 -13.05 17.35 -3.63
C GLY A 17 -11.72 17.96 -4.06
N ILE A 18 -11.14 17.44 -5.14
CA ILE A 18 -9.92 17.98 -5.74
C ILE A 18 -10.17 19.41 -6.25
N GLY A 19 -11.22 19.62 -7.04
CA GLY A 19 -11.56 20.95 -7.57
C GLY A 19 -11.80 21.98 -6.47
N TYR A 20 -12.50 21.59 -5.40
CA TYR A 20 -12.70 22.42 -4.22
C TYR A 20 -11.38 22.74 -3.51
N ALA A 21 -10.45 21.79 -3.38
CA ALA A 21 -9.17 22.04 -2.73
C ALA A 21 -8.32 23.08 -3.47
N PHE A 22 -8.27 23.01 -4.82
CA PHE A 22 -7.59 24.03 -5.62
C PHE A 22 -8.22 25.41 -5.44
N LEU A 23 -9.56 25.49 -5.44
CA LEU A 23 -10.27 26.73 -5.18
C LEU A 23 -9.99 27.25 -3.77
N SER A 24 -10.03 26.37 -2.78
CA SER A 24 -9.79 26.69 -1.37
C SER A 24 -8.39 27.27 -1.17
N SER A 25 -7.38 26.63 -1.75
CA SER A 25 -5.99 27.10 -1.69
C SER A 25 -5.81 28.44 -2.44
N ALA A 26 -6.49 28.65 -3.57
CA ALA A 26 -6.43 29.92 -4.31
C ALA A 26 -7.06 31.10 -3.56
N VAL A 27 -8.11 30.86 -2.78
CA VAL A 27 -8.89 31.89 -2.06
C VAL A 27 -8.44 32.04 -0.60
N GLY A 28 -7.51 31.19 -0.12
CA GLY A 28 -7.01 31.22 1.25
C GLY A 28 -7.92 30.52 2.28
N TRP A 29 -8.78 29.60 1.86
CA TRP A 29 -9.68 28.82 2.72
C TRP A 29 -9.08 27.50 3.21
N ASN A 30 -7.75 27.34 3.12
CA ASN A 30 -7.06 26.12 3.51
C ASN A 30 -7.32 25.77 4.98
N GLU A 31 -7.20 26.74 5.90
CA GLU A 31 -7.49 26.49 7.32
C GLU A 31 -8.94 26.07 7.54
N PHE A 32 -9.91 26.71 6.86
CA PHE A 32 -11.32 26.31 6.94
C PHE A 32 -11.50 24.87 6.46
N THR A 33 -10.84 24.51 5.36
CA THR A 33 -10.91 23.16 4.79
C THR A 33 -10.33 22.12 5.75
N ILE A 34 -9.18 22.41 6.36
CA ILE A 34 -8.53 21.54 7.33
C ILE A 34 -9.37 21.42 8.62
N ASN A 35 -9.99 22.49 9.09
CA ASN A 35 -10.68 22.51 10.38
C ASN A 35 -12.15 22.05 10.31
N TYR A 36 -12.83 22.21 9.16
CA TYR A 36 -14.28 21.96 9.05
C TYR A 36 -14.66 20.93 7.99
N ILE A 37 -13.84 20.70 6.96
CA ILE A 37 -14.15 19.72 5.90
C ILE A 37 -13.39 18.41 6.13
N ASP A 38 -12.08 18.47 6.31
CA ASP A 38 -11.23 17.30 6.57
C ASP A 38 -11.72 16.40 7.72
N PRO A 39 -12.31 16.92 8.83
CA PRO A 39 -12.84 16.06 9.89
C PRO A 39 -13.89 15.05 9.40
N PHE A 40 -14.70 15.38 8.38
CA PHE A 40 -15.64 14.42 7.78
C PHE A 40 -14.90 13.29 7.05
N GLY A 41 -13.79 13.62 6.36
CA GLY A 41 -12.90 12.63 5.77
C GLY A 41 -12.24 11.73 6.82
N GLN A 42 -11.82 12.30 7.96
CA GLN A 42 -11.27 11.52 9.08
C GLN A 42 -12.32 10.60 9.72
N ILE A 43 -13.56 11.07 9.90
CA ILE A 43 -14.69 10.27 10.40
C ILE A 43 -14.88 9.06 9.49
N PHE A 44 -14.85 9.25 8.17
CA PHE A 44 -15.00 8.16 7.21
C PHE A 44 -13.93 7.08 7.36
N ILE A 45 -12.65 7.47 7.44
CA ILE A 45 -11.55 6.54 7.66
C ILE A 45 -11.74 5.78 8.97
N ARG A 46 -12.16 6.46 10.04
CA ARG A 46 -12.41 5.83 11.35
C ARG A 46 -13.56 4.83 11.28
N LEU A 47 -14.65 5.14 10.58
CA LEU A 47 -15.79 4.23 10.39
C LEU A 47 -15.38 2.94 9.65
N LEU A 48 -14.58 3.06 8.60
CA LEU A 48 -14.10 1.89 7.86
C LEU A 48 -13.12 1.07 8.69
N LYS A 49 -12.18 1.72 9.39
CA LYS A 49 -11.24 1.03 10.30
C LYS A 49 -11.95 0.33 11.46
N PHE A 50 -13.02 0.94 11.97
CA PHE A 50 -13.86 0.38 13.03
C PHE A 50 -14.51 -0.94 12.61
N ILE A 51 -14.92 -1.05 11.34
CA ILE A 51 -15.55 -2.27 10.81
C ILE A 51 -14.51 -3.29 10.35
N ALA A 52 -13.37 -2.85 9.81
CA ALA A 52 -12.39 -3.71 9.18
C ALA A 52 -11.93 -4.87 10.06
N VAL A 53 -11.46 -4.61 11.29
CA VAL A 53 -10.89 -5.67 12.14
C VAL A 53 -11.94 -6.70 12.60
N PRO A 54 -13.10 -6.31 13.15
CA PRO A 54 -14.15 -7.26 13.47
C PRO A 54 -14.64 -8.04 12.25
N LEU A 55 -14.86 -7.36 11.11
CA LEU A 55 -15.30 -8.03 9.89
C LEU A 55 -14.29 -9.08 9.45
N VAL A 56 -12.99 -8.74 9.40
CA VAL A 56 -11.92 -9.70 9.08
C VAL A 56 -11.98 -10.93 9.97
N LEU A 57 -12.04 -10.72 11.29
CA LEU A 57 -12.12 -11.80 12.27
C LEU A 57 -13.30 -12.73 11.99
N PHE A 58 -14.51 -12.16 11.91
CA PHE A 58 -15.73 -12.96 11.75
C PHE A 58 -15.86 -13.56 10.36
N SER A 59 -15.44 -12.84 9.31
CA SER A 59 -15.42 -13.34 7.93
C SER A 59 -14.49 -14.54 7.79
N ILE A 60 -13.24 -14.47 8.29
CA ILE A 60 -12.31 -15.60 8.21
C ILE A 60 -12.86 -16.79 9.00
N ILE A 61 -13.36 -16.57 10.22
CA ILE A 61 -13.91 -17.68 11.02
C ILE A 61 -15.10 -18.32 10.29
N ASP A 62 -16.02 -17.51 9.76
CA ASP A 62 -17.19 -17.98 9.00
C ASP A 62 -16.76 -18.78 7.76
N GLY A 63 -15.85 -18.23 6.93
CA GLY A 63 -15.39 -18.85 5.70
C GLY A 63 -14.47 -20.06 5.88
N VAL A 64 -13.70 -20.15 6.97
CA VAL A 64 -12.86 -21.32 7.29
C VAL A 64 -13.68 -22.41 7.97
N SER A 65 -14.63 -22.05 8.84
CA SER A 65 -15.46 -23.03 9.56
C SER A 65 -16.55 -23.69 8.71
N SER A 66 -16.85 -23.12 7.53
CA SER A 66 -17.74 -23.67 6.50
C SER A 66 -17.04 -24.66 5.55
N LEU A 67 -15.70 -24.79 5.62
CA LEU A 67 -14.96 -25.73 4.79
C LEU A 67 -15.16 -27.16 5.31
N ASN A 68 -15.69 -28.04 4.47
CA ASN A 68 -15.91 -29.45 4.81
C ASN A 68 -14.61 -30.28 4.83
N ASP A 69 -13.53 -29.81 4.21
CA ASP A 69 -12.27 -30.52 4.05
C ASP A 69 -11.09 -29.64 4.46
N THR A 70 -10.44 -29.95 5.58
CA THR A 70 -9.27 -29.20 6.07
C THR A 70 -8.07 -29.30 5.14
N SER A 71 -7.99 -30.31 4.27
CA SER A 71 -6.92 -30.43 3.26
C SER A 71 -7.06 -29.40 2.13
N SER A 72 -8.28 -28.94 1.87
CA SER A 72 -8.56 -27.87 0.90
C SER A 72 -7.95 -26.54 1.35
N LEU A 73 -7.91 -26.27 2.66
CA LEU A 73 -7.36 -25.04 3.23
C LEU A 73 -5.84 -24.92 3.00
N GLY A 74 -5.10 -26.01 3.24
CA GLY A 74 -3.65 -26.03 3.01
C GLY A 74 -3.29 -25.79 1.54
N ARG A 75 -4.02 -26.43 0.62
CA ARG A 75 -3.85 -26.23 -0.83
C ARG A 75 -4.20 -24.80 -1.26
N MET A 76 -5.34 -24.27 -0.79
CA MET A 76 -5.79 -22.91 -1.08
C MET A 76 -4.79 -21.87 -0.54
N GLY A 77 -4.30 -22.06 0.68
CA GLY A 77 -3.25 -21.23 1.29
C GLY A 77 -1.96 -21.22 0.47
N LEU A 78 -1.45 -22.41 0.09
CA LEU A 78 -0.22 -22.49 -0.71
C LEU A 78 -0.37 -21.85 -2.08
N LYS A 79 -1.50 -22.05 -2.77
CA LYS A 79 -1.81 -21.38 -4.04
C LYS A 79 -1.85 -19.86 -3.87
N THR A 80 -2.50 -19.39 -2.81
CA THR A 80 -2.67 -17.95 -2.53
C THR A 80 -1.32 -17.29 -2.27
N LEU A 81 -0.52 -17.81 -1.34
CA LEU A 81 0.81 -17.27 -1.02
C LEU A 81 1.76 -17.36 -2.22
N GLY A 82 1.71 -18.45 -2.98
CA GLY A 82 2.51 -18.59 -4.20
C GLY A 82 2.14 -17.56 -5.27
N MET A 83 0.85 -17.32 -5.50
CA MET A 83 0.38 -16.31 -6.45
C MET A 83 0.74 -14.88 -5.99
N TYR A 84 0.60 -14.57 -4.71
CA TYR A 84 1.02 -13.28 -4.15
C TYR A 84 2.53 -13.05 -4.25
N LEU A 85 3.35 -14.06 -3.96
CA LEU A 85 4.79 -13.95 -4.13
C LEU A 85 5.17 -13.65 -5.59
N VAL A 86 4.54 -14.35 -6.53
CA VAL A 86 4.78 -14.14 -7.97
C VAL A 86 4.33 -12.76 -8.41
N SER A 87 3.15 -12.29 -8.00
CA SER A 87 2.66 -10.95 -8.36
C SER A 87 3.54 -9.85 -7.77
N THR A 88 3.98 -9.99 -6.52
CA THR A 88 4.85 -9.01 -5.86
C THR A 88 6.22 -8.93 -6.50
N VAL A 89 6.88 -10.07 -6.77
CA VAL A 89 8.17 -10.09 -7.48
C VAL A 89 8.02 -9.50 -8.88
N THR A 90 6.90 -9.78 -9.57
CA THR A 90 6.60 -9.18 -10.88
C THR A 90 6.45 -7.66 -10.77
N ALA A 91 5.70 -7.17 -9.79
CA ALA A 91 5.49 -5.74 -9.56
C ALA A 91 6.80 -4.99 -9.28
N ILE A 92 7.65 -5.56 -8.43
CA ILE A 92 8.98 -5.00 -8.14
C ILE A 92 9.84 -4.98 -9.40
N THR A 93 9.87 -6.09 -10.14
CA THR A 93 10.66 -6.21 -11.37
C THR A 93 10.20 -5.19 -12.42
N VAL A 94 8.89 -5.02 -12.60
CA VAL A 94 8.32 -3.98 -13.47
C VAL A 94 8.75 -2.58 -13.00
N GLY A 95 8.68 -2.32 -11.70
CA GLY A 95 9.15 -1.06 -11.10
C GLY A 95 10.62 -0.78 -11.40
N LEU A 96 11.50 -1.76 -11.16
CA LEU A 96 12.93 -1.67 -11.44
C LEU A 96 13.21 -1.45 -12.93
N LEU A 97 12.54 -2.20 -13.82
CA LEU A 97 12.72 -2.04 -15.27
C LEU A 97 12.34 -0.62 -15.71
N ILE A 98 11.20 -0.10 -15.23
CA ILE A 98 10.71 1.22 -15.61
C ILE A 98 11.64 2.32 -15.08
N VAL A 99 12.04 2.29 -13.80
CA VAL A 99 12.87 3.36 -13.22
C VAL A 99 14.30 3.38 -13.78
N ASN A 100 14.89 2.22 -14.09
CA ASN A 100 16.20 2.16 -14.73
C ASN A 100 16.13 2.58 -16.21
N PHE A 101 14.99 2.39 -16.88
CA PHE A 101 14.80 2.83 -18.26
C PHE A 101 14.50 4.34 -18.37
N VAL A 102 13.65 4.86 -17.49
CA VAL A 102 13.24 6.28 -17.51
C VAL A 102 14.31 7.18 -16.89
N ASP A 103 15.07 6.68 -15.92
CA ASP A 103 16.05 7.44 -15.14
C ASP A 103 15.50 8.79 -14.63
N PRO A 104 14.41 8.78 -13.83
CA PRO A 104 13.74 10.01 -13.42
C PRO A 104 14.63 10.95 -12.59
N GLY A 105 15.67 10.44 -11.92
CA GLY A 105 16.58 11.27 -11.13
C GLY A 105 17.50 12.14 -11.99
N SER A 106 17.78 11.75 -13.25
CA SER A 106 18.61 12.53 -14.17
C SER A 106 17.95 13.83 -14.68
N HIS A 107 16.63 13.95 -14.52
CA HIS A 107 15.86 15.11 -14.95
C HIS A 107 15.99 16.31 -13.99
N ILE A 108 16.73 16.16 -12.90
CA ILE A 108 17.05 17.22 -11.94
C ILE A 108 18.38 17.87 -12.31
N ASP A 109 18.50 19.16 -12.03
CA ASP A 109 19.70 19.97 -12.31
C ASP A 109 20.99 19.27 -11.83
N GLU A 110 21.98 19.23 -12.72
CA GLU A 110 23.23 18.51 -12.48
C GLU A 110 24.01 19.07 -11.29
N ASN A 111 24.05 20.41 -11.11
CA ASN A 111 24.75 21.00 -9.97
C ASN A 111 24.05 20.64 -8.66
N GLN A 112 22.72 20.59 -8.65
CA GLN A 112 21.99 20.12 -7.47
C GLN A 112 22.30 18.65 -7.16
N ARG A 113 22.38 17.79 -8.17
CA ARG A 113 22.73 16.37 -7.99
C ARG A 113 24.17 16.20 -7.50
N VAL A 114 25.13 17.02 -7.96
CA VAL A 114 26.51 17.05 -7.45
C VAL A 114 26.51 17.44 -5.98
N LYS A 115 25.77 18.48 -5.59
CA LYS A 115 25.63 18.87 -4.17
C LYS A 115 25.07 17.72 -3.33
N ASN A 116 23.99 17.10 -3.79
CA ASN A 116 23.38 15.94 -3.16
C ASN A 116 24.38 14.79 -2.98
N ARG A 117 25.21 14.52 -3.99
CA ARG A 117 26.26 13.49 -3.95
C ARG A 117 27.33 13.79 -2.90
N ILE A 118 27.82 15.02 -2.83
CA ILE A 118 28.81 15.41 -1.83
C ILE A 118 28.22 15.30 -0.41
N SER A 119 26.98 15.76 -0.22
CA SER A 119 26.26 15.60 1.07
C SER A 119 26.09 14.13 1.47
N TYR A 120 25.86 13.24 0.50
CA TYR A 120 25.81 11.80 0.74
C TYR A 120 27.15 11.24 1.23
N GLU A 121 28.25 11.61 0.59
CA GLU A 121 29.59 11.12 0.96
C GLU A 121 30.02 11.63 2.34
N LEU A 122 29.72 12.88 2.67
CA LEU A 122 29.94 13.45 4.00
C LEU A 122 29.13 12.68 5.06
N TRP A 123 27.85 12.43 4.81
CA TRP A 123 27.02 11.61 5.70
C TRP A 123 27.56 10.19 5.84
N ALA A 124 28.00 9.57 4.75
CA ALA A 124 28.51 8.20 4.75
C ALA A 124 29.79 8.07 5.60
N GLN A 125 30.68 9.07 5.54
CA GLN A 125 31.87 9.15 6.39
C GLN A 125 31.51 9.29 7.88
N ASP A 126 30.57 10.18 8.23
CA ASP A 126 30.11 10.36 9.61
C ASP A 126 29.40 9.12 10.17
N ALA A 127 28.53 8.51 9.36
CA ALA A 127 27.76 7.34 9.75
C ALA A 127 28.55 6.02 9.70
N GLY A 128 29.81 6.03 9.24
CA GLY A 128 30.63 4.83 9.06
C GLY A 128 30.07 3.86 8.01
N VAL A 129 29.37 4.36 7.00
CA VAL A 129 28.76 3.58 5.91
C VAL A 129 29.67 3.61 4.68
N GLU A 130 29.99 2.43 4.14
CA GLU A 130 30.77 2.32 2.90
C GLU A 130 29.92 2.71 1.67
N VAL A 131 30.46 3.63 0.85
CA VAL A 131 29.89 4.01 -0.46
C VAL A 131 30.23 2.93 -1.48
N LYS A 132 29.21 2.28 -2.05
CA LYS A 132 29.36 1.01 -2.80
C LYS A 132 29.57 1.15 -4.32
N ASP A 133 29.46 2.35 -4.86
CA ASP A 133 29.47 2.59 -6.31
C ASP A 133 30.83 3.01 -6.88
N GLY A 134 31.85 3.12 -6.02
CA GLY A 134 33.23 3.43 -6.41
C GLY A 134 33.49 4.87 -6.86
N LYS A 135 32.49 5.76 -6.77
CA LYS A 135 32.65 7.20 -7.08
C LYS A 135 33.01 7.99 -5.81
N ASN A 136 33.76 9.08 -5.96
CA ASN A 136 34.16 9.95 -4.85
C ASN A 136 34.21 11.41 -5.34
N PHE A 137 33.13 12.16 -5.12
CA PHE A 137 32.98 13.54 -5.58
C PHE A 137 33.56 14.52 -4.57
N LEU A 138 33.58 14.15 -3.29
CA LEU A 138 34.12 14.95 -2.20
C LEU A 138 35.62 15.24 -2.39
N ASN A 139 36.37 14.27 -2.94
CA ASN A 139 37.81 14.41 -3.19
C ASN A 139 38.16 14.64 -4.67
N ASP A 140 37.17 14.89 -5.53
CA ASP A 140 37.40 15.17 -6.94
C ASP A 140 37.77 16.66 -7.13
N ASP A 141 38.89 16.93 -7.79
CA ASP A 141 39.36 18.28 -8.09
C ASP A 141 38.33 19.10 -8.86
N GLN A 142 37.48 18.46 -9.68
CA GLN A 142 36.41 19.12 -10.42
C GLN A 142 35.35 19.74 -9.50
N TYR A 143 35.03 19.11 -8.37
CA TYR A 143 33.93 19.50 -7.49
C TYR A 143 34.37 20.15 -6.18
N LYS A 144 35.70 20.28 -5.99
CA LYS A 144 36.31 20.81 -4.77
C LYS A 144 35.72 22.14 -4.30
N ALA A 145 35.47 23.09 -5.20
CA ALA A 145 34.88 24.38 -4.85
C ALA A 145 33.44 24.25 -4.28
N ILE A 146 32.66 23.30 -4.79
CA ILE A 146 31.30 23.01 -4.30
C ILE A 146 31.38 22.26 -2.96
N ALA A 147 32.35 21.35 -2.82
CA ALA A 147 32.58 20.62 -1.57
C ALA A 147 32.99 21.56 -0.43
N ASP A 148 33.94 22.46 -0.68
CA ASP A 148 34.40 23.45 0.30
C ASP A 148 33.26 24.38 0.74
N ASP A 149 32.41 24.83 -0.20
CA ASP A 149 31.21 25.64 0.08
C ASP A 149 30.21 24.91 0.98
N LEU A 150 29.89 23.64 0.67
CA LEU A 150 28.95 22.82 1.46
C LEU A 150 29.46 22.50 2.87
N ILE A 151 30.77 22.27 3.02
CA ILE A 151 31.40 22.05 4.32
C ILE A 151 31.35 23.35 5.13
N ALA A 152 31.66 24.49 4.51
CA ALA A 152 31.62 25.80 5.15
C ALA A 152 30.19 26.23 5.54
N SER A 153 29.18 25.82 4.77
CA SER A 153 27.77 26.14 5.03
C SER A 153 27.13 25.27 6.13
N GLY A 154 27.83 24.28 6.68
CA GLY A 154 27.29 23.40 7.71
C GLY A 154 26.16 22.49 7.21
N ALA A 155 26.15 22.11 5.92
CA ALA A 155 25.05 21.36 5.29
C ALA A 155 24.73 19.99 5.92
N LEU A 156 25.52 19.53 6.89
CA LEU A 156 25.24 18.35 7.72
C LEU A 156 24.15 18.60 8.77
N GLU A 157 23.91 19.85 9.20
CA GLU A 157 23.00 20.17 10.31
C GLU A 157 21.52 20.29 9.88
N GLU A 158 21.21 20.55 8.60
CA GLU A 158 19.83 20.90 8.18
C GLU A 158 18.90 19.72 7.87
N ASN A 159 19.38 18.47 7.80
CA ASN A 159 18.56 17.33 7.33
C ASN A 159 18.14 16.30 8.40
N GLN A 160 18.52 16.47 9.67
CA GLN A 160 18.30 15.43 10.70
C GLN A 160 16.96 15.56 11.44
N GLN A 161 16.38 16.75 11.54
CA GLN A 161 15.30 17.00 12.50
C GLN A 161 13.91 16.45 12.12
N SER A 162 13.73 15.89 10.91
CA SER A 162 12.42 15.36 10.45
C SER A 162 12.33 13.83 10.31
N VAL A 163 13.42 13.09 10.58
CA VAL A 163 13.49 11.64 10.32
C VAL A 163 14.01 10.82 11.52
N GLU A 164 14.47 11.46 12.60
CA GLU A 164 15.00 10.77 13.79
C GLU A 164 14.00 9.79 14.44
N ASP A 165 12.74 10.19 14.62
CA ASP A 165 11.71 9.33 15.22
C ASP A 165 11.40 8.08 14.39
N LYS A 166 11.54 8.16 13.05
CA LYS A 166 11.29 7.02 12.14
C LYS A 166 12.54 6.17 11.93
N VAL A 167 13.72 6.77 11.99
CA VAL A 167 15.02 6.07 11.95
C VAL A 167 15.23 5.26 13.23
N ALA A 168 14.74 5.72 14.38
CA ALA A 168 14.77 4.95 15.63
C ALA A 168 13.99 3.63 15.53
N VAL A 169 12.81 3.65 14.88
CA VAL A 169 12.00 2.44 14.62
C VAL A 169 12.72 1.48 13.67
N ALA A 170 13.40 2.00 12.64
CA ALA A 170 14.18 1.18 11.71
C ALA A 170 15.45 0.58 12.35
N LYS A 171 16.07 1.28 13.31
CA LYS A 171 17.21 0.75 14.08
C LYS A 171 16.79 -0.43 14.96
N GLN A 172 15.59 -0.41 15.55
CA GLN A 172 15.06 -1.54 16.33
C GLN A 172 14.80 -2.79 15.48
N GLN A 173 14.28 -2.65 14.26
CA GLN A 173 14.01 -3.79 13.38
C GLN A 173 15.28 -4.48 12.83
N LYS A 174 16.42 -3.79 12.79
CA LYS A 174 17.68 -4.35 12.26
C LYS A 174 18.28 -5.42 13.17
N GLU A 175 17.85 -5.50 14.43
CA GLU A 175 18.31 -6.48 15.41
C GLU A 175 17.38 -7.70 15.55
N GLU A 176 16.24 -7.72 14.83
CA GLU A 176 15.30 -8.82 14.90
C GLU A 176 15.78 -10.05 14.10
N PRO A 177 15.61 -11.27 14.65
CA PRO A 177 15.92 -12.50 13.91
C PRO A 177 15.14 -12.60 12.59
N PRO A 178 15.69 -13.24 11.53
CA PRO A 178 15.01 -13.35 10.22
C PRO A 178 13.62 -14.01 10.24
N LEU A 179 13.32 -14.82 11.26
CA LEU A 179 12.04 -15.49 11.44
C LEU A 179 11.13 -14.81 12.48
N GLN A 180 11.51 -13.63 12.99
CA GLN A 180 10.73 -12.92 14.01
C GLN A 180 9.32 -12.60 13.51
N PHE A 181 9.16 -12.23 12.24
CA PHE A 181 7.84 -12.00 11.64
C PHE A 181 6.91 -13.24 11.70
N VAL A 182 7.47 -14.46 11.70
CA VAL A 182 6.70 -15.71 11.84
C VAL A 182 6.29 -15.92 13.28
N VAL A 183 7.14 -15.55 14.23
CA VAL A 183 6.82 -15.58 15.67
C VAL A 183 5.72 -14.57 15.98
N ASP A 184 5.87 -13.33 15.48
CA ASP A 184 4.94 -12.23 15.70
C ASP A 184 3.57 -12.43 15.03
N MET A 185 3.48 -13.37 14.08
CA MET A 185 2.21 -13.80 13.48
C MET A 185 1.30 -14.45 14.53
N VAL A 186 1.86 -15.09 15.55
CA VAL A 186 1.09 -15.74 16.61
C VAL A 186 0.84 -14.73 17.75
N PRO A 187 -0.42 -14.34 18.04
CA PRO A 187 -0.69 -13.41 19.13
C PRO A 187 -0.44 -14.05 20.50
N GLU A 188 0.20 -13.30 21.40
CA GLU A 188 0.19 -13.61 22.83
C GLU A 188 -1.20 -13.37 23.46
N ASN A 189 -1.93 -12.35 22.97
CA ASN A 189 -3.24 -11.97 23.46
C ASN A 189 -4.12 -11.39 22.35
N ILE A 190 -5.17 -12.12 22.00
CA ILE A 190 -6.10 -11.73 20.94
C ILE A 190 -6.83 -10.41 21.20
N ILE A 191 -7.12 -10.07 22.47
CA ILE A 191 -7.83 -8.84 22.81
C ILE A 191 -6.97 -7.62 22.48
N LEU A 192 -5.65 -7.72 22.71
CA LEU A 192 -4.70 -6.68 22.32
C LEU A 192 -4.62 -6.57 20.79
N SER A 193 -4.53 -7.69 20.09
CA SER A 193 -4.42 -7.72 18.63
C SER A 193 -5.65 -7.12 17.95
N ILE A 194 -6.87 -7.43 18.42
CA ILE A 194 -8.12 -6.86 17.89
C ILE A 194 -8.19 -5.35 18.14
N SER A 195 -7.61 -4.85 19.23
CA SER A 195 -7.62 -3.42 19.54
C SER A 195 -6.66 -2.59 18.67
N ASN A 196 -5.72 -3.24 17.97
CA ASN A 196 -4.66 -2.57 17.23
C ASN A 196 -4.60 -3.02 15.77
N ASN A 197 -5.02 -2.15 14.86
CA ASN A 197 -5.02 -2.40 13.42
C ASN A 197 -3.65 -2.75 12.81
N LYS A 198 -2.54 -2.42 13.50
CA LYS A 198 -1.19 -2.82 13.06
C LYS A 198 -0.94 -4.32 13.23
N LEU A 199 -1.69 -4.98 14.12
CA LEU A 199 -1.56 -6.40 14.45
C LEU A 199 -2.58 -7.27 13.68
N MET A 200 -3.04 -6.81 12.51
CA MET A 200 -4.05 -7.53 11.72
C MET A 200 -3.62 -8.94 11.33
N LEU A 201 -2.32 -9.17 11.08
CA LEU A 201 -1.79 -10.51 10.79
C LEU A 201 -2.04 -11.50 11.95
N GLN A 202 -1.95 -11.03 13.19
CA GLN A 202 -2.26 -11.83 14.38
C GLN A 202 -3.75 -12.15 14.50
N VAL A 203 -4.61 -11.18 14.17
CA VAL A 203 -6.07 -11.39 14.11
C VAL A 203 -6.41 -12.45 13.06
N ILE A 204 -5.76 -12.39 11.89
CA ILE A 204 -5.90 -13.38 10.81
C ILE A 204 -5.46 -14.77 11.28
N PHE A 205 -4.28 -14.89 11.91
CA PHE A 205 -3.78 -16.18 12.42
C PHE A 205 -4.76 -16.80 13.41
N PHE A 206 -5.20 -16.02 14.39
CA PHE A 206 -6.20 -16.47 15.37
C PHE A 206 -7.51 -16.90 14.69
N ALA A 207 -8.02 -16.08 13.75
CA ALA A 207 -9.27 -16.36 13.05
C ALA A 207 -9.21 -17.67 12.24
N ILE A 208 -8.09 -17.93 11.57
CA ILE A 208 -7.85 -19.18 10.84
C ILE A 208 -7.82 -20.36 11.82
N PHE A 209 -7.00 -20.26 12.87
CA PHE A 209 -6.86 -21.34 13.87
C PHE A 209 -8.20 -21.65 14.56
N PHE A 210 -8.94 -20.61 14.94
CA PHE A 210 -10.26 -20.73 15.52
C PHE A 210 -11.26 -21.35 14.53
N GLY A 211 -11.27 -20.88 13.28
CA GLY A 211 -12.13 -21.41 12.22
C GLY A 211 -11.89 -22.89 11.94
N ILE A 212 -10.63 -23.32 11.82
CA ILE A 212 -10.25 -24.73 11.64
C ILE A 212 -10.74 -25.56 12.84
N THR A 213 -10.47 -25.09 14.05
CA THR A 213 -10.88 -25.80 15.27
C THR A 213 -12.41 -25.93 15.33
N LEU A 214 -13.14 -24.87 14.98
CA LEU A 214 -14.60 -24.87 14.92
C LEU A 214 -15.15 -25.78 13.83
N ALA A 215 -14.45 -25.95 12.70
CA ALA A 215 -14.81 -26.87 11.63
C ALA A 215 -14.79 -28.34 12.09
N VAL A 216 -13.81 -28.71 12.93
CA VAL A 216 -13.60 -30.08 13.41
C VAL A 216 -14.54 -30.44 14.58
N ILE A 217 -15.10 -29.45 15.28
CA ILE A 217 -16.06 -29.70 16.36
C ILE A 217 -17.40 -30.20 15.77
N PRO A 218 -17.97 -31.31 16.28
CA PRO A 218 -19.27 -31.80 15.84
C PRO A 218 -20.36 -30.72 15.94
N ASP A 219 -21.25 -30.65 14.94
CA ASP A 219 -22.23 -29.57 14.80
C ASP A 219 -23.20 -29.46 15.98
N GLU A 220 -23.41 -30.53 16.76
CA GLU A 220 -24.16 -30.50 18.02
C GLU A 220 -23.62 -29.46 19.01
N LYS A 221 -22.30 -29.26 19.03
CA LYS A 221 -21.61 -28.28 19.89
C LYS A 221 -21.12 -27.06 19.12
N GLY A 222 -20.62 -27.25 17.89
CA GLY A 222 -20.06 -26.18 17.07
C GLY A 222 -21.10 -25.34 16.33
N GLY A 223 -22.25 -25.93 15.99
CA GLY A 223 -23.29 -25.31 15.18
C GLY A 223 -23.84 -23.97 15.72
N PRO A 224 -24.12 -23.84 17.04
CA PRO A 224 -24.53 -22.56 17.61
C PRO A 224 -23.50 -21.45 17.43
N VAL A 225 -22.21 -21.76 17.59
CA VAL A 225 -21.11 -20.81 17.41
C VAL A 225 -20.98 -20.44 15.93
N LYS A 226 -21.00 -21.41 15.01
CA LYS A 226 -20.99 -21.15 13.55
C LYS A 226 -22.11 -20.18 13.14
N LYS A 227 -23.34 -20.42 13.62
CA LYS A 227 -24.49 -19.53 13.35
C LYS A 227 -24.30 -18.13 13.92
N PHE A 228 -23.76 -18.02 15.13
CA PHE A 228 -23.48 -16.73 15.76
C PHE A 228 -22.45 -15.92 14.96
N ILE A 229 -21.32 -16.54 14.60
CA ILE A 229 -20.27 -15.91 13.78
C ILE A 229 -20.85 -15.44 12.44
N SER A 230 -21.57 -16.32 11.74
CA SER A 230 -22.18 -15.99 10.44
C SER A 230 -23.17 -14.82 10.54
N SER A 231 -23.99 -14.79 11.60
CA SER A 231 -24.95 -13.71 11.82
C SER A 231 -24.26 -12.37 12.11
N ILE A 232 -23.18 -12.38 12.90
CA ILE A 232 -22.39 -11.17 13.16
C ILE A 232 -21.67 -10.71 11.89
N ASN A 233 -21.13 -11.63 11.11
CA ASN A 233 -20.49 -11.32 9.84
C ASN A 233 -21.45 -10.57 8.91
N GLU A 234 -22.69 -11.05 8.80
CA GLU A 234 -23.76 -10.38 8.03
C GLU A 234 -24.08 -8.97 8.55
N VAL A 235 -24.10 -8.78 9.88
CA VAL A 235 -24.29 -7.45 10.49
C VAL A 235 -23.17 -6.49 10.05
N PHE A 236 -21.91 -6.92 10.09
CA PHE A 236 -20.80 -6.07 9.67
C PHE A 236 -20.83 -5.76 8.18
N LEU A 237 -21.15 -6.73 7.31
CA LEU A 237 -21.37 -6.48 5.88
C LEU A 237 -22.48 -5.43 5.68
N ARG A 238 -23.58 -5.52 6.42
CA ARG A 238 -24.66 -4.53 6.36
C ARG A 238 -24.29 -3.13 6.87
N MET A 239 -23.36 -3.05 7.82
CA MET A 239 -22.80 -1.77 8.27
C MET A 239 -22.00 -1.11 7.16
N VAL A 240 -21.26 -1.89 6.37
CA VAL A 240 -20.49 -1.41 5.21
C VAL A 240 -21.42 -0.80 4.17
N ASP A 241 -22.48 -1.51 3.77
CA ASP A 241 -23.52 -1.00 2.86
C ASP A 241 -24.03 0.38 3.27
N THR A 242 -24.24 0.56 4.57
CA THR A 242 -24.83 1.77 5.14
C THR A 242 -23.87 2.93 5.05
N ILE A 243 -22.59 2.72 5.38
CA ILE A 243 -21.53 3.72 5.24
C ILE A 243 -21.30 4.07 3.77
N MET A 244 -21.35 3.07 2.88
CA MET A 244 -21.10 3.26 1.46
C MET A 244 -22.13 4.16 0.76
N LYS A 245 -23.35 4.26 1.29
CA LYS A 245 -24.35 5.25 0.80
C LYS A 245 -23.91 6.69 1.00
N ALA A 246 -23.11 6.97 2.04
CA ALA A 246 -22.57 8.29 2.36
C ALA A 246 -21.16 8.51 1.78
N ALA A 247 -20.52 7.47 1.22
CA ALA A 247 -19.16 7.53 0.69
C ALA A 247 -18.89 8.71 -0.26
N PRO A 248 -19.77 9.09 -1.21
CA PRO A 248 -19.51 10.23 -2.10
C PRO A 248 -19.18 11.53 -1.38
N PHE A 249 -19.89 11.83 -0.30
CA PHE A 249 -19.66 13.03 0.52
C PHE A 249 -18.36 12.93 1.32
N PHE A 250 -18.12 11.76 1.93
CA PHE A 250 -16.91 11.54 2.70
C PHE A 250 -15.64 11.55 1.84
N VAL A 251 -15.71 10.98 0.63
CA VAL A 251 -14.63 11.01 -0.36
C VAL A 251 -14.34 12.44 -0.78
N PHE A 252 -15.36 13.26 -1.05
CA PHE A 252 -15.18 14.69 -1.30
C PHE A 252 -14.39 15.37 -0.17
N ALA A 253 -14.84 15.18 1.08
CA ALA A 253 -14.24 15.81 2.24
C ALA A 253 -12.79 15.35 2.49
N LEU A 254 -12.53 14.06 2.29
CA LEU A 254 -11.22 13.45 2.43
C LEU A 254 -10.23 13.98 1.38
N LEU A 255 -10.66 14.06 0.12
CA LEU A 255 -9.83 14.59 -0.96
C LEU A 255 -9.54 16.08 -0.79
N ALA A 256 -10.55 16.84 -0.39
CA ALA A 256 -10.41 18.26 -0.07
C ALA A 256 -9.36 18.50 1.02
N GLY A 257 -9.45 17.74 2.12
CA GLY A 257 -8.52 17.84 3.25
C GLY A 257 -7.10 17.38 2.92
N VAL A 258 -6.95 16.29 2.16
CA VAL A 258 -5.62 15.79 1.74
C VAL A 258 -4.89 16.84 0.91
N VAL A 259 -5.53 17.39 -0.12
CA VAL A 259 -4.89 18.38 -1.00
C VAL A 259 -4.62 19.69 -0.27
N ALA A 260 -5.53 20.15 0.59
CA ALA A 260 -5.32 21.37 1.40
C ALA A 260 -4.14 21.25 2.38
N LYS A 261 -3.83 20.03 2.87
CA LYS A 261 -2.66 19.78 3.74
C LYS A 261 -1.34 19.69 2.97
N MET A 262 -1.38 19.46 1.66
CA MET A 262 -0.16 19.28 0.85
C MET A 262 0.55 20.61 0.58
N ALA A 263 -0.19 21.71 0.44
CA ALA A 263 0.38 23.03 0.13
C ALA A 263 -0.61 24.16 0.43
N ASN A 264 -0.08 25.35 0.71
CA ASN A 264 -0.87 26.52 1.07
C ASN A 264 -1.37 27.31 -0.15
N SER A 265 -0.66 27.21 -1.28
CA SER A 265 -1.03 27.85 -2.54
C SER A 265 -1.06 26.84 -3.71
N PRO A 266 -1.85 27.10 -4.77
CA PRO A 266 -1.81 26.28 -5.98
C PRO A 266 -0.43 26.28 -6.67
N GLY A 267 0.34 27.36 -6.47
CA GLY A 267 1.71 27.49 -6.98
C GLY A 267 2.68 26.51 -6.31
N GLU A 268 2.59 26.35 -4.99
CA GLU A 268 3.39 25.36 -4.25
C GLU A 268 3.08 23.92 -4.70
N VAL A 269 1.79 23.59 -4.92
CA VAL A 269 1.40 22.30 -5.49
C VAL A 269 2.10 22.09 -6.84
N PHE A 270 2.09 23.11 -7.71
CA PHE A 270 2.72 23.03 -9.02
C PHE A 270 4.24 22.85 -8.94
N GLU A 271 4.93 23.56 -8.05
CA GLU A 271 6.38 23.42 -7.88
C GLU A 271 6.78 22.02 -7.31
N ILE A 272 5.96 21.43 -6.43
CA ILE A 272 6.14 20.04 -5.98
C ILE A 272 6.02 19.08 -7.17
N PHE A 273 4.97 19.22 -8.00
CA PHE A 273 4.80 18.36 -9.18
C PHE A 273 5.81 18.63 -10.28
N LYS A 274 6.38 19.83 -10.36
CA LYS A 274 7.43 20.16 -11.32
C LYS A 274 8.76 19.53 -10.90
N SER A 275 9.12 19.66 -9.62
CA SER A 275 10.37 19.10 -9.08
C SER A 275 10.35 17.57 -8.98
N LEU A 276 9.21 16.96 -8.63
CA LEU A 276 9.07 15.50 -8.47
C LEU A 276 8.22 14.86 -9.58
N GLY A 277 7.99 15.58 -10.67
CA GLY A 277 7.08 15.18 -11.74
C GLY A 277 7.52 13.90 -12.44
N SER A 278 8.79 13.84 -12.85
CA SER A 278 9.35 12.66 -13.53
C SER A 278 9.24 11.41 -12.65
N TYR A 279 9.57 11.53 -11.36
CA TYR A 279 9.39 10.46 -10.37
C TYR A 279 7.92 10.03 -10.23
N THR A 280 7.03 11.00 -10.03
CA THR A 280 5.58 10.74 -9.87
C THR A 280 5.02 10.02 -11.09
N ILE A 281 5.35 10.49 -12.29
CA ILE A 281 4.92 9.88 -13.55
C ILE A 281 5.48 8.46 -13.68
N THR A 282 6.75 8.24 -13.34
CA THR A 282 7.38 6.91 -13.39
C THR A 282 6.64 5.91 -12.51
N VAL A 283 6.30 6.29 -11.27
CA VAL A 283 5.50 5.45 -10.36
C VAL A 283 4.11 5.19 -10.95
N LEU A 284 3.43 6.23 -11.44
CA LEU A 284 2.09 6.09 -12.02
C LEU A 284 2.09 5.18 -13.24
N VAL A 285 3.09 5.28 -14.12
CA VAL A 285 3.24 4.39 -15.29
C VAL A 285 3.40 2.94 -14.85
N GLY A 286 4.24 2.67 -13.84
CA GLY A 286 4.40 1.32 -13.29
C GLY A 286 3.11 0.77 -12.67
N LEU A 287 2.41 1.58 -11.88
CA LEU A 287 1.13 1.20 -11.31
C LEU A 287 0.06 0.99 -12.38
N CYS A 288 0.02 1.81 -13.43
CA CYS A 288 -0.87 1.62 -14.57
C CYS A 288 -0.53 0.35 -15.37
N ALA A 289 0.75 0.02 -15.53
CA ALA A 289 1.17 -1.23 -16.17
C ALA A 289 0.67 -2.45 -15.40
N MET A 290 0.73 -2.41 -14.07
CA MET A 290 0.15 -3.45 -13.22
C MET A 290 -1.38 -3.48 -13.31
N LEU A 291 -2.01 -2.31 -13.12
CA LEU A 291 -3.46 -2.17 -13.00
C LEU A 291 -4.21 -2.49 -14.29
N PHE A 292 -3.78 -1.93 -15.42
CA PHE A 292 -4.45 -2.05 -16.72
C PHE A 292 -3.83 -3.11 -17.63
N GLY A 293 -2.56 -3.45 -17.41
CA GLY A 293 -1.84 -4.48 -18.15
C GLY A 293 -1.89 -5.83 -17.45
N PHE A 294 -1.09 -5.99 -16.40
CA PHE A 294 -0.80 -7.28 -15.77
C PHE A 294 -2.05 -7.97 -15.18
N TYR A 295 -2.77 -7.35 -14.25
CA TYR A 295 -3.88 -8.03 -13.58
C TYR A 295 -5.02 -8.44 -14.53
N PRO A 296 -5.53 -7.55 -15.40
CA PRO A 296 -6.60 -7.93 -16.33
C PRO A 296 -6.13 -8.94 -17.37
N PHE A 297 -4.85 -8.91 -17.76
CA PHE A 297 -4.25 -9.89 -18.66
C PHE A 297 -4.25 -11.28 -18.03
N VAL A 298 -3.74 -11.41 -16.81
CA VAL A 298 -3.73 -12.66 -16.06
C VAL A 298 -5.17 -13.14 -15.84
N ALA A 299 -6.05 -12.29 -15.32
CA ALA A 299 -7.44 -12.62 -15.08
C ALA A 299 -8.15 -13.14 -16.35
N ARG A 300 -7.99 -12.45 -17.48
CA ARG A 300 -8.58 -12.87 -18.77
C ARG A 300 -8.01 -14.20 -19.28
N THR A 301 -6.70 -14.39 -19.11
CA THR A 301 -6.01 -15.58 -19.63
C THR A 301 -6.51 -16.85 -18.95
N PHE A 302 -6.71 -16.79 -17.63
CA PHE A 302 -7.18 -17.94 -16.85
C PHE A 302 -8.71 -18.01 -16.73
N ILE A 303 -9.43 -16.89 -16.88
CA ILE A 303 -10.89 -16.81 -16.69
C ILE A 303 -11.54 -16.25 -17.95
N LYS A 304 -11.84 -17.12 -18.92
CA LYS A 304 -12.35 -16.73 -20.25
C LYS A 304 -13.63 -15.88 -20.23
N LYS A 305 -14.50 -16.07 -19.22
CA LYS A 305 -15.76 -15.33 -19.07
C LYS A 305 -15.57 -13.89 -18.55
N LEU A 306 -14.39 -13.57 -18.01
CA LEU A 306 -14.08 -12.27 -17.41
C LEU A 306 -13.32 -11.39 -18.42
N SER A 307 -14.02 -10.44 -19.02
CA SER A 307 -13.40 -9.44 -19.91
C SER A 307 -12.80 -8.28 -19.12
N TYR A 308 -11.86 -7.56 -19.74
CA TYR A 308 -11.23 -6.36 -19.15
C TYR A 308 -12.28 -5.36 -18.66
N LYS A 309 -13.29 -5.07 -19.50
CA LYS A 309 -14.37 -4.14 -19.15
C LYS A 309 -15.22 -4.66 -18.00
N LYS A 310 -15.52 -5.96 -17.95
CA LYS A 310 -16.28 -6.56 -16.85
C LYS A 310 -15.48 -6.48 -15.54
N PHE A 311 -14.19 -6.77 -15.55
CA PHE A 311 -13.30 -6.72 -14.38
C PHE A 311 -13.35 -5.34 -13.71
N PHE A 312 -13.02 -4.27 -14.43
CA PHE A 312 -13.04 -2.92 -13.86
C PHE A 312 -14.42 -2.46 -13.46
N LYS A 313 -15.47 -2.80 -14.22
CA LYS A 313 -16.84 -2.44 -13.85
C LYS A 313 -17.22 -3.06 -12.51
N LYS A 314 -16.91 -4.35 -12.31
CA LYS A 314 -17.22 -5.13 -11.11
C LYS A 314 -16.39 -4.70 -9.89
N MET A 315 -15.14 -4.30 -10.09
CA MET A 315 -14.22 -3.86 -9.02
C MET A 315 -14.24 -2.35 -8.72
N SER A 316 -14.87 -1.54 -9.58
CA SER A 316 -14.83 -0.08 -9.46
C SER A 316 -15.22 0.48 -8.08
N PRO A 317 -16.23 -0.02 -7.35
CA PRO A 317 -16.56 0.54 -6.03
C PRO A 317 -15.41 0.41 -5.04
N ALA A 318 -14.77 -0.77 -4.98
CA ALA A 318 -13.61 -1.02 -4.12
C ALA A 318 -12.40 -0.19 -4.59
N GLN A 319 -12.14 -0.11 -5.91
CA GLN A 319 -11.01 0.65 -6.45
C GLN A 319 -11.09 2.15 -6.13
N PHE A 320 -12.27 2.77 -6.28
CA PHE A 320 -12.40 4.18 -5.93
C PHE A 320 -12.35 4.43 -4.43
N LEU A 321 -12.86 3.49 -3.62
CA LEU A 321 -12.74 3.56 -2.18
C LEU A 321 -11.28 3.44 -1.73
N ALA A 322 -10.54 2.46 -2.26
CA ALA A 322 -9.10 2.29 -2.03
C ALA A 322 -8.31 3.54 -2.40
N PHE A 323 -8.61 4.14 -3.55
CA PHE A 323 -8.00 5.40 -3.97
C PHE A 323 -8.22 6.47 -2.91
N SER A 324 -9.48 6.70 -2.51
CA SER A 324 -9.81 7.77 -1.57
C SER A 324 -9.21 7.56 -0.17
N THR A 325 -9.26 6.33 0.36
CA THR A 325 -8.89 6.04 1.74
C THR A 325 -7.39 5.80 1.92
N SER A 326 -6.72 5.36 0.87
CA SER A 326 -5.33 4.88 0.90
C SER A 326 -5.10 3.79 1.96
N SER A 327 -6.07 2.89 2.15
CA SER A 327 -5.92 1.77 3.07
C SER A 327 -6.61 0.52 2.54
N SER A 328 -5.81 -0.53 2.28
CA SER A 328 -6.32 -1.85 1.88
C SER A 328 -7.21 -2.43 2.97
N ALA A 329 -6.82 -2.30 4.25
CA ALA A 329 -7.61 -2.77 5.39
C ALA A 329 -8.98 -2.09 5.49
N ALA A 330 -9.01 -0.76 5.34
CA ALA A 330 -10.27 0.00 5.36
C ALA A 330 -11.18 -0.31 4.17
N THR A 331 -10.59 -0.76 3.04
CA THR A 331 -11.32 -1.08 1.81
C THR A 331 -11.74 -2.54 1.73
N LEU A 332 -11.10 -3.42 2.49
CA LEU A 332 -11.32 -4.87 2.49
C LEU A 332 -12.80 -5.28 2.55
N PRO A 333 -13.67 -4.68 3.39
CA PRO A 333 -15.09 -5.02 3.39
C PRO A 333 -15.76 -4.88 2.00
N VAL A 334 -15.46 -3.79 1.30
CA VAL A 334 -16.02 -3.49 -0.03
C VAL A 334 -15.33 -4.34 -1.11
N THR A 335 -14.05 -4.67 -0.91
CA THR A 335 -13.35 -5.63 -1.77
C THR A 335 -14.00 -7.00 -1.69
N MET A 336 -14.33 -7.49 -0.49
CA MET A 336 -15.03 -8.76 -0.30
C MET A 336 -16.40 -8.76 -0.98
N GLU A 337 -17.23 -7.74 -0.74
CA GLU A 337 -18.54 -7.58 -1.41
C GLU A 337 -18.40 -7.58 -2.94
N CYS A 338 -17.44 -6.82 -3.50
CA CYS A 338 -17.23 -6.79 -4.94
C CYS A 338 -16.77 -8.15 -5.51
N VAL A 339 -15.92 -8.87 -4.77
CA VAL A 339 -15.39 -10.17 -5.22
C VAL A 339 -16.46 -11.27 -5.10
N GLU A 340 -17.28 -11.23 -4.07
CA GLU A 340 -18.38 -12.19 -3.86
C GLU A 340 -19.53 -11.91 -4.81
N ASP A 341 -20.15 -10.73 -4.72
CA ASP A 341 -21.41 -10.45 -5.40
C ASP A 341 -21.23 -10.11 -6.87
N ASN A 342 -20.17 -9.35 -7.19
CA ASN A 342 -19.94 -8.93 -8.58
C ASN A 342 -19.09 -9.95 -9.33
N MET A 343 -18.01 -10.46 -8.73
CA MET A 343 -17.07 -11.38 -9.40
C MET A 343 -17.44 -12.86 -9.27
N GLY A 344 -18.38 -13.22 -8.39
CA GLY A 344 -18.89 -14.58 -8.27
C GLY A 344 -17.95 -15.54 -7.55
N VAL A 345 -17.00 -15.02 -6.77
CA VAL A 345 -16.11 -15.83 -5.94
C VAL A 345 -16.88 -16.28 -4.70
N SER A 346 -16.76 -17.54 -4.30
CA SER A 346 -17.44 -18.01 -3.10
C SER A 346 -16.91 -17.37 -1.83
N LYS A 347 -17.79 -17.27 -0.83
CA LYS A 347 -17.47 -16.70 0.50
C LYS A 347 -16.30 -17.41 1.18
N ASN A 348 -16.16 -18.72 0.94
CA ASN A 348 -15.07 -19.53 1.48
C ASN A 348 -13.70 -19.04 0.98
N VAL A 349 -13.61 -18.71 -0.31
CA VAL A 349 -12.36 -18.24 -0.92
C VAL A 349 -12.12 -16.76 -0.60
N SER A 350 -13.11 -15.89 -0.78
CA SER A 350 -12.97 -14.44 -0.55
C SER A 350 -12.59 -14.15 0.91
N SER A 351 -13.25 -14.79 1.88
CA SER A 351 -13.02 -14.60 3.31
C SER A 351 -11.67 -15.11 3.79
N PHE A 352 -11.01 -15.98 3.03
CA PHE A 352 -9.67 -16.45 3.34
C PHE A 352 -8.59 -15.67 2.59
N VAL A 353 -8.74 -15.52 1.28
CA VAL A 353 -7.70 -14.98 0.39
C VAL A 353 -7.54 -13.47 0.53
N LEU A 354 -8.63 -12.72 0.61
CA LEU A 354 -8.58 -11.25 0.61
C LEU A 354 -8.03 -10.66 1.91
N PRO A 355 -8.39 -11.15 3.12
CA PRO A 355 -7.80 -10.65 4.35
C PRO A 355 -6.28 -10.89 4.43
N ILE A 356 -5.81 -12.07 3.98
CA ILE A 356 -4.38 -12.37 3.86
C ILE A 356 -3.74 -11.42 2.86
N GLY A 357 -4.36 -11.22 1.69
CA GLY A 357 -3.86 -10.30 0.65
C GLY A 357 -3.70 -8.87 1.16
N ALA A 358 -4.68 -8.36 1.89
CA ALA A 358 -4.66 -7.01 2.43
C ALA A 358 -3.44 -6.73 3.32
N THR A 359 -2.84 -7.75 3.95
CA THR A 359 -1.60 -7.63 4.74
C THR A 359 -0.35 -8.07 3.99
N VAL A 360 -0.43 -9.10 3.16
CA VAL A 360 0.75 -9.79 2.61
C VAL A 360 1.09 -9.32 1.20
N ASN A 361 0.06 -9.00 0.42
CA ASN A 361 0.15 -8.73 -1.01
C ASN A 361 0.05 -7.23 -1.29
N MET A 362 1.19 -6.55 -1.16
CA MET A 362 1.28 -5.11 -1.39
C MET A 362 2.00 -4.76 -2.69
N ASP A 363 1.59 -5.37 -3.82
CA ASP A 363 2.23 -5.23 -5.14
C ASP A 363 2.53 -3.77 -5.55
N GLY A 364 1.55 -2.87 -5.43
CA GLY A 364 1.71 -1.45 -5.72
C GLY A 364 2.67 -0.75 -4.76
N THR A 365 2.68 -1.15 -3.49
CA THR A 365 3.65 -0.66 -2.51
C THR A 365 5.06 -1.13 -2.87
N SER A 366 5.23 -2.42 -3.17
CA SER A 366 6.53 -3.00 -3.51
C SER A 366 7.12 -2.42 -4.80
N LEU A 367 6.28 -2.18 -5.81
CA LEU A 367 6.67 -1.46 -7.03
C LEU A 367 7.14 -0.03 -6.70
N TYR A 368 6.39 0.71 -5.88
CA TYR A 368 6.78 2.05 -5.44
C TYR A 368 8.11 2.04 -4.68
N LEU A 369 8.30 1.10 -3.76
CA LEU A 369 9.51 1.03 -2.94
C LEU A 369 10.76 0.84 -3.81
N ALA A 370 10.64 0.05 -4.86
CA ALA A 370 11.71 -0.16 -5.83
C ALA A 370 12.00 1.12 -6.63
N ILE A 371 10.96 1.75 -7.19
CA ILE A 371 11.11 3.00 -7.96
C ILE A 371 11.68 4.11 -7.08
N ALA A 372 11.13 4.30 -5.87
CA ALA A 372 11.57 5.33 -4.93
C ALA A 372 13.03 5.16 -4.53
N THR A 373 13.46 3.94 -4.22
CA THR A 373 14.84 3.65 -3.84
C THR A 373 15.81 3.99 -4.97
N VAL A 374 15.52 3.55 -6.20
CA VAL A 374 16.39 3.80 -7.36
C VAL A 374 16.37 5.28 -7.76
N PHE A 375 15.20 5.93 -7.75
CA PHE A 375 15.06 7.36 -8.02
C PHE A 375 15.90 8.20 -7.04
N LEU A 376 15.82 7.91 -5.74
CA LEU A 376 16.60 8.63 -4.73
C LEU A 376 18.10 8.41 -4.92
N ALA A 377 18.55 7.22 -5.33
CA ALA A 377 19.93 6.98 -5.69
C ALA A 377 20.37 7.80 -6.92
N GLN A 378 19.58 7.80 -8.00
CA GLN A 378 19.82 8.58 -9.22
C GLN A 378 19.91 10.09 -8.94
N LEU A 379 19.06 10.59 -8.04
CA LEU A 379 19.02 11.98 -7.57
C LEU A 379 20.30 12.42 -6.84
N HIS A 380 21.05 11.45 -6.29
CA HIS A 380 22.30 11.67 -5.56
C HIS A 380 23.53 11.16 -6.34
N PHE A 381 23.41 10.91 -7.65
CA PHE A 381 24.48 10.33 -8.48
C PHE A 381 25.02 8.98 -7.98
N VAL A 382 24.22 8.22 -7.22
CA VAL A 382 24.60 6.91 -6.73
C VAL A 382 24.13 5.84 -7.70
N ASP A 383 25.08 5.04 -8.20
CA ASP A 383 24.75 3.92 -9.09
C ASP A 383 24.48 2.67 -8.25
N LEU A 384 23.27 2.11 -8.40
CA LEU A 384 22.92 0.86 -7.74
C LEU A 384 23.31 -0.34 -8.61
N SER A 385 24.25 -1.13 -8.10
CA SER A 385 24.66 -2.39 -8.72
C SER A 385 23.48 -3.38 -8.83
N LEU A 386 23.60 -4.35 -9.75
CA LEU A 386 22.61 -5.42 -9.88
C LEU A 386 22.42 -6.19 -8.55
N ALA A 387 23.49 -6.38 -7.78
CA ALA A 387 23.42 -7.02 -6.47
C ALA A 387 22.57 -6.21 -5.48
N GLN A 388 22.75 -4.89 -5.41
CA GLN A 388 21.90 -4.02 -4.58
C GLN A 388 20.45 -4.04 -5.04
N GLN A 389 20.19 -4.04 -6.36
CA GLN A 389 18.82 -4.12 -6.88
C GLN A 389 18.15 -5.47 -6.54
N LEU A 390 18.90 -6.58 -6.58
CA LEU A 390 18.40 -7.87 -6.08
C LEU A 390 18.12 -7.84 -4.58
N THR A 391 18.94 -7.16 -3.79
CA THR A 391 18.64 -6.90 -2.37
C THR A 391 17.34 -6.11 -2.20
N ILE A 392 17.08 -5.10 -3.03
CA ILE A 392 15.78 -4.37 -3.02
C ILE A 392 14.63 -5.34 -3.27
N VAL A 393 14.74 -6.23 -4.25
CA VAL A 393 13.70 -7.24 -4.53
C VAL A 393 13.42 -8.11 -3.31
N LEU A 394 14.48 -8.66 -2.70
CA LEU A 394 14.34 -9.54 -1.53
C LEU A 394 13.74 -8.79 -0.34
N THR A 395 14.31 -7.63 0.01
CA THR A 395 13.87 -6.85 1.17
C THR A 395 12.44 -6.32 0.98
N ALA A 396 12.09 -5.81 -0.20
CA ALA A 396 10.73 -5.35 -0.49
C ALA A 396 9.71 -6.49 -0.47
N THR A 397 10.07 -7.66 -0.97
CA THR A 397 9.20 -8.86 -0.94
C THR A 397 8.98 -9.35 0.48
N MET A 398 10.02 -9.42 1.32
CA MET A 398 9.84 -9.79 2.74
C MET A 398 9.05 -8.71 3.50
N GLY A 399 9.35 -7.45 3.21
CA GLY A 399 8.67 -6.31 3.80
C GLY A 399 7.18 -6.23 3.49
N SER A 400 6.76 -6.66 2.31
CA SER A 400 5.34 -6.65 1.94
C SER A 400 4.49 -7.56 2.82
N ILE A 401 5.08 -8.61 3.40
CA ILE A 401 4.40 -9.55 4.32
C ILE A 401 4.14 -8.93 5.70
N GLY A 402 5.05 -8.05 6.15
CA GLY A 402 5.03 -7.45 7.50
C GLY A 402 4.59 -6.00 7.55
N THR A 403 4.38 -5.34 6.41
CA THR A 403 3.97 -3.93 6.40
C THR A 403 2.51 -3.80 6.81
N ALA A 404 2.20 -2.94 7.77
CA ALA A 404 0.81 -2.69 8.16
C ALA A 404 0.03 -2.04 7.00
N ALA A 405 -1.20 -2.50 6.74
CA ALA A 405 -2.06 -2.03 5.65
C ALA A 405 -2.74 -0.67 5.95
N VAL A 406 -1.97 0.27 6.48
CA VAL A 406 -2.41 1.59 6.95
C VAL A 406 -1.57 2.70 6.30
N PRO A 407 -2.12 3.92 6.15
CA PRO A 407 -1.40 5.02 5.52
C PRO A 407 -0.03 5.28 6.14
N GLY A 408 0.98 5.50 5.29
CA GLY A 408 2.34 5.88 5.69
C GLY A 408 3.23 4.74 6.22
N ALA A 409 2.72 3.50 6.32
CA ALA A 409 3.53 2.34 6.73
C ALA A 409 4.67 2.02 5.75
N SER A 410 4.46 2.30 4.46
CA SER A 410 5.45 2.10 3.39
C SER A 410 6.72 2.94 3.57
N LEU A 411 6.65 4.10 4.24
CA LEU A 411 7.82 4.95 4.48
C LEU A 411 8.81 4.32 5.44
N VAL A 412 8.32 3.57 6.44
CA VAL A 412 9.19 2.82 7.35
C VAL A 412 9.90 1.71 6.59
N MET A 413 9.17 1.00 5.71
CA MET A 413 9.75 -0.03 4.87
C MET A 413 10.80 0.53 3.88
N LEU A 414 10.57 1.72 3.35
CA LEU A 414 11.51 2.40 2.47
C LEU A 414 12.82 2.73 3.19
N ILE A 415 12.75 3.22 4.44
CA ILE A 415 13.93 3.46 5.28
C ILE A 415 14.76 2.18 5.43
N ILE A 416 14.13 1.05 5.71
CA ILE A 416 14.81 -0.24 5.85
C ILE A 416 15.52 -0.63 4.56
N ILE A 417 14.81 -0.55 3.42
CA ILE A 417 15.37 -0.88 2.11
C ILE A 417 16.61 -0.01 1.84
N MET A 418 16.51 1.31 2.03
CA MET A 418 17.60 2.24 1.83
C MET A 418 18.83 1.89 2.68
N GLN A 419 18.63 1.60 3.97
CA GLN A 419 19.73 1.18 4.85
C GLN A 419 20.38 -0.14 4.38
N THR A 420 19.58 -1.11 3.91
CA THR A 420 20.12 -2.40 3.44
C THR A 420 21.00 -2.26 2.20
N VAL A 421 20.70 -1.29 1.32
CA VAL A 421 21.51 -1.02 0.13
C VAL A 421 22.61 0.02 0.33
N GLY A 422 22.71 0.64 1.51
CA GLY A 422 23.76 1.59 1.87
C GLY A 422 23.45 3.07 1.54
N LEU A 423 22.18 3.43 1.45
CA LEU A 423 21.72 4.79 1.17
C LEU A 423 21.29 5.53 2.44
N ASN A 424 21.30 6.87 2.40
CA ASN A 424 20.88 7.71 3.52
C ASN A 424 19.35 7.72 3.66
N PRO A 425 18.78 7.21 4.77
CA PRO A 425 17.32 7.16 4.96
C PRO A 425 16.62 8.52 5.01
N ALA A 426 17.35 9.60 5.30
CA ALA A 426 16.78 10.93 5.38
C ALA A 426 16.18 11.38 4.03
N TRP A 427 16.64 10.81 2.91
CA TRP A 427 16.12 11.16 1.58
C TRP A 427 14.65 10.81 1.38
N VAL A 428 14.05 9.98 2.23
CA VAL A 428 12.60 9.75 2.24
C VAL A 428 11.81 11.06 2.40
N ALA A 429 12.37 12.07 3.08
CA ALA A 429 11.77 13.39 3.21
C ALA A 429 11.55 14.09 1.85
N ILE A 430 12.42 13.85 0.86
CA ILE A 430 12.33 14.46 -0.47
C ILE A 430 11.04 14.07 -1.18
N ILE A 431 10.63 12.80 -1.08
CA ILE A 431 9.45 12.28 -1.77
C ILE A 431 8.18 12.32 -0.91
N PHE A 432 8.30 12.65 0.38
CA PHE A 432 7.19 12.71 1.32
C PHE A 432 6.02 13.60 0.85
N PRO A 433 6.24 14.77 0.23
CA PRO A 433 5.14 15.63 -0.23
C PRO A 433 4.23 14.95 -1.27
N VAL A 434 4.79 14.12 -2.15
CA VAL A 434 4.03 13.41 -3.19
C VAL A 434 3.58 12.01 -2.76
N ASP A 435 4.17 11.46 -1.69
CA ASP A 435 3.87 10.11 -1.21
C ASP A 435 2.37 9.93 -0.94
N ARG A 436 1.71 10.96 -0.38
CA ARG A 436 0.29 10.86 -0.07
C ARG A 436 -0.57 10.61 -1.32
N LEU A 437 -0.26 11.25 -2.45
CA LEU A 437 -0.99 11.01 -3.70
C LEU A 437 -0.66 9.63 -4.28
N LEU A 438 0.61 9.25 -4.26
CA LEU A 438 1.04 7.94 -4.74
C LEU A 438 0.42 6.82 -3.91
N ASP A 439 0.29 6.99 -2.60
CA ASP A 439 -0.35 6.05 -1.66
C ASP A 439 -1.76 5.66 -2.08
N MET A 440 -2.54 6.64 -2.56
CA MET A 440 -3.87 6.44 -3.10
C MET A 440 -3.83 5.43 -4.26
N THR A 441 -2.94 5.66 -5.24
CA THR A 441 -2.81 4.78 -6.42
C THR A 441 -2.22 3.42 -6.11
N ARG A 442 -1.25 3.34 -5.19
CA ARG A 442 -0.66 2.07 -4.73
C ARG A 442 -1.71 1.17 -4.11
N THR A 443 -2.57 1.74 -3.26
CA THR A 443 -3.65 1.01 -2.60
C THR A 443 -4.62 0.40 -3.62
N VAL A 444 -4.94 1.13 -4.70
CA VAL A 444 -5.78 0.58 -5.79
C VAL A 444 -5.11 -0.63 -6.45
N ALA A 445 -3.82 -0.55 -6.73
CA ALA A 445 -3.09 -1.68 -7.32
C ALA A 445 -3.04 -2.89 -6.38
N ASN A 446 -2.85 -2.68 -5.07
CA ASN A 446 -2.84 -3.75 -4.06
C ASN A 446 -4.18 -4.51 -4.04
N ILE A 447 -5.29 -3.79 -3.79
CA ILE A 447 -6.61 -4.45 -3.70
C ILE A 447 -7.07 -5.07 -5.03
N THR A 448 -6.56 -4.57 -6.17
CA THR A 448 -6.84 -5.16 -7.48
C THR A 448 -6.05 -6.44 -7.69
N GLY A 449 -4.80 -6.50 -7.20
CA GLY A 449 -4.01 -7.72 -7.11
C GLY A 449 -4.72 -8.77 -6.26
N ASP A 450 -5.19 -8.39 -5.07
CA ASP A 450 -5.93 -9.27 -4.14
C ASP A 450 -7.17 -9.86 -4.80
N ALA A 451 -8.00 -9.02 -5.42
CA ALA A 451 -9.19 -9.48 -6.14
C ALA A 451 -8.83 -10.41 -7.31
N THR A 452 -7.73 -10.14 -8.02
CA THR A 452 -7.26 -10.98 -9.11
C THR A 452 -6.86 -12.36 -8.61
N VAL A 453 -6.05 -12.43 -7.56
CA VAL A 453 -5.62 -13.69 -6.95
C VAL A 453 -6.79 -14.45 -6.36
N ALA A 454 -7.70 -13.78 -5.64
CA ALA A 454 -8.91 -14.43 -5.11
C ALA A 454 -9.76 -15.06 -6.23
N THR A 455 -9.92 -14.36 -7.35
CA THR A 455 -10.68 -14.88 -8.50
C THR A 455 -9.96 -16.07 -9.16
N LEU A 456 -8.63 -16.02 -9.28
CA LEU A 456 -7.84 -17.12 -9.83
C LEU A 456 -7.88 -18.35 -8.92
N VAL A 457 -7.67 -18.16 -7.61
CA VAL A 457 -7.76 -19.24 -6.62
C VAL A 457 -9.13 -19.89 -6.68
N ALA A 458 -10.21 -19.09 -6.66
CA ALA A 458 -11.58 -19.58 -6.81
C ALA A 458 -11.78 -20.41 -8.09
N SER A 459 -11.27 -19.91 -9.23
CA SER A 459 -11.33 -20.65 -10.50
C SER A 459 -10.60 -21.99 -10.42
N THR A 460 -9.47 -22.07 -9.71
CA THR A 460 -8.69 -23.32 -9.58
C THR A 460 -9.23 -24.29 -8.53
N GLU A 461 -10.08 -23.82 -7.62
CA GLU A 461 -10.75 -24.65 -6.60
C GLU A 461 -12.20 -25.00 -7.02
N GLY A 462 -12.70 -24.49 -8.15
CA GLY A 462 -14.07 -24.76 -8.62
C GLY A 462 -15.14 -23.93 -7.89
N GLU A 463 -14.72 -22.85 -7.23
CA GLU A 463 -15.51 -22.00 -6.32
C GLU A 463 -15.84 -20.64 -6.97
N LEU A 464 -15.90 -20.60 -8.31
CA LEU A 464 -16.19 -19.40 -9.10
C LEU A 464 -17.49 -19.57 -9.89
N ASP A 465 -18.54 -18.87 -9.46
CA ASP A 465 -19.84 -18.81 -10.14
C ASP A 465 -20.13 -17.39 -10.68
N MET A 466 -19.60 -17.11 -11.87
CA MET A 466 -19.87 -15.85 -12.54
C MET A 466 -21.23 -15.86 -13.22
N LYS A 467 -22.16 -15.07 -12.66
CA LYS A 467 -23.38 -14.62 -13.35
C LYS A 467 -23.01 -13.71 -14.54
N ASP A 468 -23.72 -13.91 -15.66
CA ASP A 468 -23.40 -13.32 -16.98
C ASP A 468 -23.42 -11.78 -17.03
#